data_AF-A0A831JTU9-F1
#
_entry.id   AF-A0A831JTU9-F1
#
_cell.length_a   1.000
_cell.length_b   1.000
_cell.length_c   1.000
_cell.angle_alpha   90.00
_cell.angle_beta   90.00
_cell.angle_gamma   90.00
#
_symmetry.space_group_name_H-M   'P 1'
#
loop_
_entity.id
_entity.type
_entity.pdbx_description
1 polymer ?
#
loop_
_entity_poly.entity_id
_entity_poly.type
_entity_poly.pdbx_seq_one_letter_code
_entity_poly.pdbx_strand_id
1 'polypeptide(L)'
;MPRPKDLRFYQERLDLFYRLKFSECTVRWHAYEYLILCRDFICVILLEPWKSKASLYFRGNTSKVEKLASILEEYSLKDIEIVKLA
;
A
#
# COMPACT_ATOMS: atom_id res chain seq x y z
N MET A 1 -23.73 4.51 -1.23
CA MET A 1 -22.29 4.34 -1.48
C MET A 1 -21.73 3.45 -0.38
N PRO A 2 -20.93 2.41 -0.68
CA PRO A 2 -20.21 1.68 0.36
C PRO A 2 -19.31 2.66 1.13
N ARG A 3 -19.18 2.49 2.44
CA ARG A 3 -18.27 3.34 3.24
C ARG A 3 -16.83 3.09 2.77
N PRO A 4 -15.99 4.12 2.68
CA PRO A 4 -14.56 3.93 2.42
C PRO A 4 -13.95 3.05 3.51
N LYS A 5 -13.09 2.11 3.11
CA LYS A 5 -12.47 1.13 4.01
C LYS A 5 -11.52 1.82 4.97
N ASP A 6 -11.61 1.54 6.27
CA ASP A 6 -10.82 2.25 7.29
C ASP A 6 -9.68 1.38 7.81
N LEU A 7 -8.46 1.77 7.44
CA LEU A 7 -7.22 1.04 7.74
C LEU A 7 -6.83 1.06 9.22
N ARG A 8 -7.59 1.73 10.10
CA ARG A 8 -7.48 1.55 11.57
C ARG A 8 -8.00 0.20 12.02
N PHE A 9 -8.90 -0.42 11.27
CA PHE A 9 -9.40 -1.76 11.57
C PHE A 9 -8.49 -2.84 11.00
N TYR A 10 -8.22 -3.87 11.82
CA TYR A 10 -7.39 -5.00 11.42
C TYR A 10 -7.93 -5.72 10.18
N GLN A 11 -9.26 -5.88 10.09
CA GLN A 11 -9.90 -6.57 8.98
C GLN A 11 -9.66 -5.87 7.64
N GLU A 12 -9.70 -4.55 7.61
CA GLU A 12 -9.45 -3.75 6.40
C GLU A 12 -7.97 -3.80 5.99
N ARG A 13 -7.06 -3.84 6.97
CA ARG A 13 -5.63 -4.07 6.71
C ARG A 13 -5.35 -5.46 6.16
N LEU A 14 -6.07 -6.47 6.65
CA LEU A 14 -5.98 -7.84 6.14
C LEU A 14 -6.54 -7.94 4.71
N ASP A 15 -7.66 -7.27 4.42
CA ASP A 15 -8.19 -7.13 3.06
C ASP A 15 -7.16 -6.48 2.12
N LEU A 16 -6.57 -5.35 2.55
CA LEU A 16 -5.48 -4.71 1.80
C LEU A 16 -4.32 -5.68 1.54
N PHE A 17 -3.87 -6.42 2.55
CA PHE A 17 -2.81 -7.44 2.38
C PHE A 17 -3.15 -8.42 1.26
N TYR A 18 -4.36 -8.97 1.24
CA TYR A 18 -4.77 -9.92 0.21
C TYR A 18 -4.81 -9.27 -1.17
N ARG A 19 -5.34 -8.05 -1.28
CA ARG A 19 -5.37 -7.31 -2.54
C ARG A 19 -3.97 -7.03 -3.09
N LEU A 20 -3.03 -6.63 -2.24
CA LEU A 20 -1.64 -6.42 -2.61
C LEU A 20 -0.97 -7.73 -3.05
N LYS A 21 -1.31 -8.86 -2.43
CA LYS A 21 -0.75 -10.18 -2.73
C LYS A 21 -1.10 -10.69 -4.14
N PHE A 22 -2.17 -10.19 -4.75
CA PHE A 22 -2.57 -10.57 -6.12
C PHE A 22 -1.68 -9.95 -7.24
N SER A 23 -0.61 -9.25 -6.89
CA SER A 23 0.26 -8.53 -7.84
C SER A 23 1.44 -9.32 -8.41
N GLU A 24 1.45 -10.66 -8.36
CA GLU A 24 2.62 -11.53 -8.66
C GLU A 24 3.88 -11.25 -7.82
N CYS A 25 3.77 -10.36 -6.83
CA CYS A 25 4.85 -9.95 -5.95
C CYS A 25 4.72 -10.62 -4.59
N THR A 26 5.86 -10.87 -3.95
CA THR A 26 5.88 -11.32 -2.56
C THR A 26 5.50 -10.15 -1.67
N VAL A 27 4.47 -10.34 -0.84
CA VAL A 27 4.03 -9.33 0.14
C VAL A 27 4.25 -9.86 1.55
N ARG A 28 4.91 -9.07 2.38
CA ARG A 28 4.98 -9.27 3.84
C ARG A 28 4.29 -8.09 4.52
N TRP A 29 3.60 -8.38 5.61
CA TRP A 29 2.83 -7.38 6.36
C TRP A 29 3.24 -7.42 7.83
N HIS A 30 3.45 -6.25 8.42
CA HIS A 30 3.69 -6.07 9.84
C HIS A 30 2.96 -4.80 10.34
N ALA A 31 1.89 -4.99 11.11
CA ALA A 31 1.08 -3.91 11.69
C ALA A 31 0.53 -2.92 10.65
N TYR A 32 1.24 -1.82 10.39
CA TYR A 32 0.89 -0.75 9.45
C TYR A 32 1.87 -0.65 8.27
N GLU A 33 2.78 -1.61 8.13
CA GLU A 33 3.82 -1.64 7.11
C GLU A 33 3.64 -2.85 6.18
N TYR A 34 3.77 -2.62 4.88
CA TYR A 34 3.73 -3.66 3.85
C TYR A 34 5.00 -3.61 3.03
N LEU A 35 5.75 -4.71 3.03
CA LEU A 35 6.91 -4.89 2.17
C LEU A 35 6.49 -5.70 0.95
N ILE A 36 6.69 -5.14 -0.23
CA ILE A 36 6.34 -5.73 -1.52
C ILE A 36 7.63 -5.92 -2.31
N LEU A 37 7.89 -7.15 -2.75
CA LEU A 37 9.10 -7.54 -3.47
C LEU A 37 8.75 -8.31 -4.74
N CYS A 38 9.23 -7.80 -5.86
CA CYS A 38 9.21 -8.43 -7.18
C CYS A 38 10.63 -8.41 -7.77
N ARG A 39 10.83 -9.10 -8.90
CA ARG A 39 12.15 -9.20 -9.57
C ARG A 39 12.78 -7.83 -9.91
N ASP A 40 11.97 -6.87 -10.32
CA ASP A 40 12.34 -5.54 -10.83
C ASP A 40 11.82 -4.39 -9.96
N PHE A 41 11.33 -4.70 -8.76
CA PHE A 41 10.60 -3.74 -7.94
C PHE A 41 10.63 -4.12 -6.45
N ILE A 42 10.89 -3.13 -5.61
CA ILE A 42 10.72 -3.24 -4.16
C ILE A 42 9.98 -2.00 -3.68
N CYS A 43 9.00 -2.18 -2.79
CA CYS A 43 8.24 -1.10 -2.20
C CYS A 43 7.93 -1.37 -0.74
N VAL A 44 8.06 -0.35 0.09
CA VAL A 44 7.51 -0.31 1.45
C VAL A 44 6.33 0.65 1.45
N ILE A 45 5.17 0.15 1.84
CA ILE A 45 3.99 0.98 2.13
C ILE A 45 3.96 1.19 3.65
N LEU A 46 4.06 2.43 4.09
CA LEU A 46 3.83 2.82 5.47
C LEU A 46 2.46 3.47 5.58
N LEU A 47 1.58 2.91 6.41
CA LEU A 47 0.27 3.48 6.69
C LEU A 47 0.31 4.31 7.96
N GLU A 48 -0.25 5.52 7.90
CA GLU A 48 -0.56 6.37 9.05
C GLU A 48 -2.07 6.68 9.08
N PRO A 49 -2.94 5.68 9.41
CA PRO A 49 -4.39 5.85 9.26
C PRO A 49 -4.98 6.99 10.11
N TRP A 50 -4.35 7.27 11.25
CA TRP A 50 -4.70 8.38 12.16
C TRP A 50 -4.55 9.75 11.52
N LYS A 51 -3.66 9.88 10.54
CA LYS A 51 -3.43 11.08 9.74
C LYS A 51 -4.09 11.00 8.36
N SER A 52 -4.85 9.92 8.09
CA SER A 52 -5.35 9.59 6.75
C SER A 52 -4.24 9.61 5.69
N LYS A 53 -3.03 9.16 6.03
CA LYS A 53 -1.85 9.21 5.15
C LYS A 53 -1.30 7.81 4.86
N ALA A 54 -0.78 7.62 3.66
CA ALA A 54 0.09 6.50 3.31
C ALA A 54 1.32 7.02 2.56
N SER A 55 2.46 6.35 2.73
CA SER A 55 3.70 6.66 2.02
C SER A 55 4.24 5.40 1.36
N LEU A 56 4.57 5.48 0.07
CA LEU A 56 5.10 4.39 -0.74
C LEU A 56 6.56 4.70 -1.10
N TYR A 57 7.49 4.02 -0.45
CA TYR A 57 8.91 4.13 -0.72
C TYR A 57 9.34 2.99 -1.63
N PHE A 58 9.80 3.28 -2.84
CA PHE A 58 10.07 2.23 -3.82
C PHE A 58 11.37 2.40 -4.59
N ARG A 59 11.90 1.29 -5.12
CA ARG A 59 12.92 1.25 -6.18
C ARG A 59 12.43 0.39 -7.34
N GLY A 60 12.88 0.72 -8.54
CA GLY A 60 12.60 -0.05 -9.76
C GLY A 60 11.40 0.46 -10.54
N ASN A 61 10.54 -0.47 -10.97
CA ASN A 61 9.46 -0.23 -11.94
C ASN A 61 8.38 0.76 -11.44
N THR A 62 8.31 1.95 -12.06
CA THR A 62 7.34 3.01 -11.68
C THR A 62 5.88 2.60 -11.91
N SER A 63 5.56 1.85 -12.96
CA SER A 63 4.17 1.45 -13.24
C SER A 63 3.59 0.57 -12.14
N LYS A 64 4.44 -0.18 -11.41
CA LYS A 64 4.00 -0.99 -10.28
C LYS A 64 3.59 -0.12 -9.09
N VAL A 65 4.32 0.95 -8.76
CA VAL A 65 3.95 1.83 -7.64
C VAL A 65 2.64 2.58 -7.91
N GLU A 66 2.39 2.98 -9.15
CA GLU A 66 1.14 3.64 -9.55
C GLU A 66 -0.06 2.72 -9.33
N LYS A 67 0.05 1.43 -9.69
CA LYS A 67 -0.99 0.42 -9.41
C LYS A 67 -1.22 0.21 -7.91
N LEU A 68 -0.15 0.28 -7.10
CA LEU A 68 -0.31 0.18 -5.64
C LEU A 68 -1.02 1.40 -5.07
N ALA A 69 -0.69 2.60 -5.56
CA ALA A 69 -1.37 3.83 -5.17
C ALA A 69 -2.87 3.78 -5.51
N SER A 70 -3.25 3.31 -6.70
CA SER A 70 -4.66 3.18 -7.08
C SER A 70 -5.45 2.22 -6.18
N ILE A 71 -4.81 1.15 -5.68
CA ILE A 71 -5.45 0.25 -4.69
C ILE A 71 -5.72 1.01 -3.37
N LEU A 72 -4.78 1.85 -2.94
CA LEU A 72 -4.88 2.60 -1.69
C LEU A 72 -5.93 3.72 -1.74
N GLU A 73 -6.22 4.26 -2.94
CA GLU A 73 -7.29 5.26 -3.15
C GLU A 73 -8.69 4.75 -2.79
N GLU A 74 -8.89 3.43 -2.73
CA GLU A 74 -10.17 2.83 -2.32
C GLU A 74 -10.40 2.83 -0.80
N TYR A 75 -9.40 3.24 -0.03
CA TYR A 75 -9.45 3.31 1.44
C TYR A 75 -9.63 4.76 1.91
N SER A 76 -9.89 4.94 3.21
CA SER A 76 -10.10 6.25 3.86
C SER A 76 -8.80 7.04 4.04
N LEU A 77 -7.99 7.12 2.99
CA LEU A 77 -6.76 7.90 2.89
C LEU A 77 -7.04 9.20 2.13
N LYS A 78 -6.38 10.30 2.53
CA LYS A 78 -6.48 11.62 1.91
C LYS A 78 -5.16 12.05 1.27
N ASP A 79 -4.06 11.49 1.74
CA ASP A 79 -2.71 11.82 1.31
C ASP A 79 -1.95 10.53 1.01
N ILE A 80 -1.51 10.38 -0.24
CA ILE A 80 -0.69 9.25 -0.70
C ILE A 80 0.60 9.82 -1.25
N GLU A 81 1.68 9.68 -0.49
CA GLU A 81 3.00 10.16 -0.85
C GLU A 81 3.78 9.06 -1.54
N ILE A 82 4.33 9.32 -2.72
CA ILE A 82 5.15 8.36 -3.48
C ILE A 82 6.59 8.85 -3.53
N VAL A 83 7.51 8.06 -2.98
CA VAL A 83 8.94 8.40 -2.87
C VAL A 83 9.76 7.34 -3.61
N LYS A 84 10.42 7.75 -4.70
CA LYS A 84 11.39 6.91 -5.40
C LYS A 84 12.74 7.02 -4.70
N LEU A 85 13.25 5.90 -4.19
CA LEU A 85 14.56 5.82 -3.57
C LEU A 85 15.64 5.75 -4.67
N ALA A 86 16.73 6.50 -4.49
CA ALA A 86 17.89 6.54 -5.41
C ALA A 86 18.54 5.17 -5.56
#